data_AF-A0A8D9APH6-F1
#
_entry.id   AF-A0A8D9APH6-F1
#
_cell.length_a   1.000
_cell.length_b   1.000
_cell.length_c   1.000
_cell.angle_alpha   90.00
_cell.angle_beta   90.00
_cell.angle_gamma   90.00
#
_symmetry.space_group_name_H-M   'P 1'
#
loop_
_entity.id
_entity.type
_entity.pdbx_description
1 polymer ?
#
loop_
_entity_poly.entity_id
_entity_poly.type
_entity_poly.pdbx_seq_one_letter_code
_entity_poly.pdbx_strand_id
1 'polypeptide(L)'
;MRFDFATHSKPSTSWLPSHQLRQLSGELLDHEKNNYVYPNGSSLNAPYAQINVKRGSRYRLRLIGGSCLSCPYFLTVEKHKILLIATDGTYCEPEEYDTITMLAGDRMDVVINAKEG
;
A
#
# COMPACT_ATOMS: atom_id res chain seq x y z
N MET A 1 -11.60 2.81 13.97
CA MET A 1 -11.03 3.64 12.88
C MET A 1 -10.31 2.71 11.93
N ARG A 2 -10.27 3.05 10.66
CA ARG A 2 -9.71 2.25 9.58
C ARG A 2 -8.73 3.13 8.80
N PHE A 3 -7.59 2.57 8.41
CA PHE A 3 -6.75 3.20 7.39
C PHE A 3 -7.21 2.74 6.02
N ASP A 4 -7.59 3.69 5.18
CA ASP A 4 -7.84 3.49 3.77
C ASP A 4 -6.59 3.92 3.00
N PHE A 5 -5.98 2.96 2.32
CA PHE A 5 -4.78 3.15 1.54
C PHE A 5 -5.16 3.18 0.06
N ALA A 6 -4.68 4.19 -0.65
CA ALA A 6 -4.74 4.22 -2.10
C ALA A 6 -3.33 3.95 -2.64
N THR A 7 -3.22 2.93 -3.48
CA THR A 7 -2.05 2.70 -4.32
C THR A 7 -2.48 2.90 -5.78
N HIS A 8 -1.71 3.70 -6.51
CA HIS A 8 -1.93 3.89 -7.94
C HIS A 8 -0.65 3.55 -8.68
N SER A 9 -0.73 2.57 -9.58
CA SER A 9 0.31 2.27 -10.56
C SER A 9 -0.19 2.76 -11.92
N LYS A 10 0.60 3.59 -12.63
CA LYS A 10 0.25 3.95 -14.02
C LYS A 10 0.43 2.70 -14.89
N PRO A 11 -0.61 2.20 -15.57
CA PRO A 11 -0.49 0.98 -16.34
C PRO A 11 0.27 1.27 -17.64
N SER A 12 1.46 0.68 -17.83
CA SER A 12 1.99 0.42 -19.17
C SER A 12 1.68 -1.03 -19.52
N THR A 13 0.64 -1.22 -20.32
CA THR A 13 0.33 -2.40 -21.16
C THR A 13 0.29 -3.78 -20.50
N SER A 14 -0.93 -4.34 -20.48
CA SER A 14 -1.36 -5.75 -20.47
C SER A 14 -0.28 -6.84 -20.45
N TRP A 15 -0.33 -7.74 -19.46
CA TRP A 15 -0.36 -9.22 -19.57
C TRP A 15 -0.41 -9.85 -18.15
N LEU A 16 -1.39 -10.72 -17.87
CA LEU A 16 -1.38 -11.71 -16.78
C LEU A 16 -1.28 -13.08 -17.47
N PRO A 17 -0.43 -14.04 -17.04
CA PRO A 17 -0.80 -14.88 -15.88
C PRO A 17 0.35 -15.55 -15.07
N SER A 18 -0.08 -16.17 -13.96
CA SER A 18 0.47 -17.34 -13.23
C SER A 18 1.10 -17.11 -11.84
N HIS A 19 0.59 -17.91 -10.90
CA HIS A 19 1.03 -18.21 -9.53
C HIS A 19 0.75 -17.19 -8.41
N GLN A 20 -0.32 -17.53 -7.67
CA GLN A 20 -0.66 -17.10 -6.31
C GLN A 20 0.58 -17.02 -5.40
N LEU A 21 0.98 -15.81 -5.02
CA LEU A 21 1.84 -15.59 -3.86
C LEU A 21 0.99 -14.98 -2.75
N ARG A 22 0.38 -15.86 -1.95
CA ARG A 22 -0.18 -15.49 -0.66
C ARG A 22 0.98 -15.24 0.30
N GLN A 23 1.51 -14.02 0.34
CA GLN A 23 2.38 -13.58 1.43
C GLN A 23 1.53 -12.79 2.43
N LEU A 24 1.24 -13.42 3.56
CA LEU A 24 0.46 -12.82 4.65
C LEU A 24 1.28 -11.74 5.36
N SER A 25 1.20 -10.51 4.87
CA SER A 25 1.20 -9.29 5.69
C SER A 25 0.58 -8.14 4.89
N GLY A 26 -0.71 -8.28 4.55
CA GLY A 26 -1.56 -7.24 3.98
C GLY A 26 -1.02 -6.61 2.71
N GLU A 27 -1.16 -7.26 1.55
CA GLU A 27 -1.07 -6.54 0.29
C GLU A 27 -2.11 -5.41 0.30
N LEU A 28 -1.64 -4.17 0.27
CA LEU A 28 -2.46 -3.02 -0.11
C LEU A 28 -2.67 -3.16 -1.62
N LEU A 29 -3.68 -3.95 -2.01
CA LEU A 29 -4.03 -4.15 -3.41
C LEU A 29 -4.71 -2.87 -3.93
N ASP A 30 -4.25 -2.41 -5.09
CA ASP A 30 -4.78 -1.23 -5.79
C ASP A 30 -6.32 -1.25 -5.81
N HIS A 31 -6.94 -0.11 -5.45
CA HIS A 31 -8.40 0.04 -5.40
C HIS A 31 -9.08 -0.42 -6.71
N GLU A 32 -8.39 -0.25 -7.83
CA GLU A 32 -8.87 -0.53 -9.19
C GLU A 32 -8.89 -2.03 -9.55
N LYS A 33 -7.95 -2.86 -9.05
CA LYS A 33 -7.84 -4.27 -9.46
C LYS A 33 -8.86 -5.17 -8.76
N ASN A 34 -9.33 -4.78 -7.57
CA ASN A 34 -10.28 -5.55 -6.78
C ASN A 34 -11.73 -5.50 -7.29
N ASN A 35 -12.01 -4.69 -8.31
CA ASN A 35 -13.34 -4.53 -8.93
C ASN A 35 -13.30 -4.74 -10.46
N TYR A 36 -12.33 -5.51 -10.97
CA TYR A 36 -12.20 -5.74 -12.40
C TYR A 36 -13.39 -6.54 -12.96
N VAL A 37 -14.07 -5.99 -13.97
CA VAL A 37 -15.10 -6.69 -14.73
C VAL A 37 -14.46 -7.27 -15.98
N TYR A 38 -14.46 -8.60 -16.07
CA TYR A 38 -13.97 -9.33 -17.24
C TYR A 38 -14.89 -9.08 -18.44
N PRO A 39 -14.36 -9.15 -19.68
CA PRO A 39 -15.16 -8.97 -20.91
C PRO A 39 -16.32 -9.97 -21.07
N ASN A 40 -16.26 -11.11 -20.37
CA ASN A 40 -17.31 -12.12 -20.33
C ASN A 40 -18.44 -11.81 -19.33
N GLY A 41 -18.40 -10.64 -18.68
CA GLY A 41 -19.41 -10.18 -17.71
C GLY A 41 -19.22 -10.70 -16.28
N SER A 42 -18.22 -11.56 -16.03
CA SER A 42 -17.85 -11.93 -14.66
C SER A 42 -17.05 -10.82 -14.00
N SER A 43 -17.17 -10.65 -12.69
CA SER A 43 -16.38 -9.67 -11.93
C SER A 43 -15.51 -10.36 -10.89
N LEU A 44 -14.28 -9.88 -10.75
CA LEU A 44 -13.48 -10.13 -9.56
C LEU A 44 -13.90 -9.11 -8.52
N ASN A 45 -14.49 -9.59 -7.42
CA ASN A 45 -14.81 -8.75 -6.25
C ASN A 45 -14.00 -9.27 -5.06
N ALA A 46 -12.74 -8.85 -5.01
CA ALA A 46 -11.84 -9.21 -3.92
C ALA A 46 -11.96 -8.15 -2.82
N PRO A 47 -12.13 -8.54 -1.54
CA PRO A 47 -12.22 -7.57 -0.46
C PRO A 47 -10.90 -6.80 -0.33
N TYR A 48 -11.00 -5.49 -0.12
CA TYR A 48 -9.84 -4.67 0.19
C TYR A 48 -9.15 -5.13 1.48
N ALA A 49 -7.83 -5.04 1.51
CA ALA A 49 -7.08 -5.21 2.75
C ALA A 49 -7.49 -4.13 3.76
N GLN A 50 -7.73 -4.55 5.01
CA GLN A 50 -8.17 -3.66 6.07
C GLN A 50 -7.21 -3.74 7.26
N ILE A 51 -6.76 -2.59 7.73
CA ILE A 51 -5.98 -2.48 8.95
C ILE A 51 -6.84 -1.76 9.99
N ASN A 52 -7.27 -2.52 11.00
CA ASN A 52 -8.05 -1.98 12.12
C ASN A 52 -7.14 -1.27 13.10
N VAL A 53 -7.44 -0.01 13.38
CA VAL A 53 -6.65 0.82 14.28
C VAL A 53 -7.47 1.44 15.39
N LYS A 54 -6.83 1.57 16.54
CA LYS A 54 -7.35 2.23 17.72
C LYS A 54 -7.02 3.71 17.65
N ARG A 55 -8.07 4.53 17.76
CA ARG A 55 -7.93 6.00 17.78
C ARG A 55 -6.95 6.43 18.88
N GLY A 56 -6.11 7.42 18.57
CA GLY A 56 -5.09 7.95 19.46
C GLY A 56 -3.82 7.09 19.57
N SER A 57 -3.75 5.95 18.88
CA SER A 57 -2.55 5.11 18.85
C SER A 57 -1.66 5.44 17.65
N ARG A 58 -0.36 5.18 17.79
CA ARG A 58 0.62 5.29 16.70
C ARG A 58 1.01 3.90 16.23
N TYR A 59 1.10 3.73 14.92
CA TYR A 59 1.41 2.45 14.28
C TYR A 59 2.68 2.60 13.46
N ARG A 60 3.69 1.76 13.73
CA ARG A 60 4.85 1.59 12.85
C ARG A 60 4.51 0.53 11.82
N LEU A 61 4.37 0.93 10.56
CA LEU A 61 4.15 0.04 9.43
C LEU A 61 5.48 -0.16 8.69
N ARG A 62 5.75 -1.40 8.30
CA ARG A 62 6.88 -1.74 7.43
C ARG A 62 6.36 -1.95 6.02
N LEU A 63 6.69 -1.02 5.14
CA LEU A 63 6.37 -1.08 3.74
C LEU A 63 7.47 -1.84 3.01
N ILE A 64 7.09 -2.79 2.15
CA ILE A 64 8.01 -3.60 1.36
C ILE A 64 7.51 -3.58 -0.09
N GLY A 65 8.34 -3.07 -1.01
CA GLY A 65 8.08 -3.06 -2.44
C GLY A 65 8.21 -4.46 -3.04
N GLY A 66 7.23 -5.33 -2.78
CA GLY A 66 7.21 -6.73 -3.24
C GLY A 66 6.83 -6.92 -4.72
N SER A 67 6.87 -5.87 -5.54
CA SER A 67 6.51 -5.97 -6.94
C SER A 67 7.64 -6.53 -7.80
N CYS A 68 7.27 -7.17 -8.92
CA CYS A 68 8.22 -7.58 -9.96
C CYS A 68 8.36 -6.54 -11.08
N LEU A 69 7.53 -5.49 -11.06
CA LEU A 69 7.47 -4.45 -12.08
C LEU A 69 8.27 -3.23 -11.62
N SER A 70 8.98 -2.58 -12.55
CA SER A 70 9.78 -1.37 -12.31
C SER A 70 8.95 -0.09 -12.22
N CYS A 71 7.62 -0.19 -12.16
CA CYS A 71 6.74 0.96 -12.04
C CYS A 71 6.67 1.43 -10.59
N PRO A 72 6.72 2.75 -10.31
CA PRO A 72 6.55 3.28 -8.97
C PRO A 72 5.11 3.11 -8.48
N TYR A 73 4.98 2.88 -7.18
CA TYR A 73 3.73 2.90 -6.43
C TYR A 73 3.68 4.16 -5.59
N PHE A 74 2.54 4.85 -5.62
CA PHE A 74 2.28 5.99 -4.74
C PHE A 74 1.33 5.55 -3.64
N LEU A 75 1.80 5.59 -2.40
CA LEU A 75 1.00 5.24 -1.22
C LEU A 75 0.55 6.51 -0.51
N THR A 76 -0.76 6.66 -0.34
CA THR A 76 -1.37 7.67 0.53
C THR A 76 -2.26 7.02 1.57
N VAL A 77 -2.44 7.69 2.70
CA VAL A 77 -3.41 7.30 3.73
C VAL A 77 -4.38 8.44 3.91
N GLU A 78 -5.66 8.19 3.64
CA GLU A 78 -6.66 9.25 3.67
C GLU A 78 -6.68 9.95 5.04
N LYS A 79 -6.59 11.29 5.03
CA LYS A 79 -6.59 12.16 6.23
C LYS A 79 -5.45 11.86 7.23
N HIS A 80 -4.36 11.25 6.78
CA HIS A 80 -3.23 10.94 7.65
C HIS A 80 -1.91 11.27 6.97
N LYS A 81 -1.04 11.98 7.69
CA LYS A 81 0.37 12.12 7.32
C LYS A 81 1.13 10.83 7.61
N ILE A 82 2.18 10.59 6.84
CA ILE A 82 3.07 9.45 6.94
C ILE A 82 4.43 9.95 7.44
N LEU A 83 4.86 9.50 8.62
CA LEU A 83 6.18 9.86 9.16
C LEU A 83 7.20 8.78 8.78
N LEU A 84 8.10 9.04 7.84
CA LEU A 84 9.19 8.13 7.49
C LEU A 84 10.24 8.12 8.61
N ILE A 85 10.69 6.94 9.04
CA ILE A 85 11.68 6.80 10.13
C ILE A 85 12.86 5.88 9.79
N ALA A 86 12.74 5.07 8.75
CA ALA A 86 13.85 4.23 8.28
C ALA A 86 13.68 3.86 6.80
N THR A 87 14.81 3.71 6.11
CA THR A 87 14.90 3.20 4.74
C THR A 87 15.91 2.06 4.69
N ASP A 88 15.55 0.97 4.01
CA ASP A 88 16.32 -0.28 3.88
C ASP A 88 16.84 -0.92 5.17
N GLY A 89 16.27 -0.55 6.32
CA GLY A 89 16.66 -1.03 7.64
C GLY A 89 17.59 -0.11 8.41
N THR A 90 17.94 1.05 7.83
CA THR A 90 18.73 2.09 8.50
C THR A 90 17.80 3.23 8.92
N TYR A 91 17.93 3.68 10.17
CA TYR A 91 17.18 4.82 10.67
C TYR A 91 17.58 6.10 9.94
N CYS A 92 16.60 6.92 9.59
CA CYS A 92 16.79 8.26 9.04
C CYS A 92 16.24 9.31 10.02
N GLU A 93 16.55 10.58 9.76
CA GLU A 93 15.86 11.66 10.45
C GLU A 93 14.35 11.59 10.11
N PRO A 94 13.44 11.70 11.11
CA PRO A 94 12.02 11.59 10.84
C PRO A 94 11.49 12.74 9.98
N GLU A 95 10.81 12.39 8.88
CA GLU A 95 10.23 13.37 7.95
C GLU A 95 8.78 12.99 7.60
N GLU A 96 7.90 14.00 7.53
CA GLU A 96 6.47 13.81 7.25
C GLU A 96 6.15 14.01 5.77
N TYR A 97 5.36 13.08 5.23
CA TYR A 97 4.90 13.09 3.84
C TYR A 97 3.40 12.85 3.74
N ASP A 98 2.78 13.39 2.69
CA ASP A 98 1.40 13.04 2.28
C ASP A 98 1.36 11.75 1.46
N THR A 99 2.40 11.54 0.65
CA THR A 99 2.52 10.43 -0.29
C THR A 99 3.92 9.85 -0.21
N ILE A 100 4.04 8.54 -0.08
CA ILE A 100 5.30 7.82 -0.25
C ILE A 100 5.35 7.23 -1.65
N THR A 101 6.49 7.42 -2.34
CA THR A 101 6.77 6.72 -3.60
C THR A 101 7.64 5.51 -3.29
N MET A 102 7.26 4.35 -3.80
CA MET A 102 8.01 3.10 -3.63
C MET A 102 8.29 2.44 -4.97
N LEU A 103 9.48 1.86 -5.10
CA LEU A 103 9.89 0.99 -6.19
C LEU A 103 9.98 -0.46 -5.74
N ALA A 104 10.19 -1.37 -6.70
CA ALA A 104 10.46 -2.77 -6.42
C ALA A 104 11.75 -2.91 -5.59
N GLY A 105 11.68 -3.66 -4.48
CA GLY A 105 12.79 -3.90 -3.57
C GLY A 105 12.92 -2.92 -2.40
N ASP A 106 12.30 -1.74 -2.49
CA ASP A 106 12.37 -0.72 -1.45
C ASP A 106 11.75 -1.23 -0.13
N ARG A 107 12.41 -0.92 0.99
CA ARG A 107 11.84 -1.13 2.33
C ARG A 107 11.83 0.17 3.11
N MET A 108 10.68 0.54 3.65
CA MET A 108 10.54 1.75 4.45
C MET A 108 9.78 1.44 5.73
N ASP A 109 10.23 1.95 6.86
CA ASP A 109 9.43 1.95 8.08
C ASP A 109 8.82 3.34 8.27
N VAL A 110 7.50 3.37 8.41
CA VAL A 110 6.72 4.60 8.56
C VAL A 110 5.88 4.54 9.82
N VAL A 111 5.60 5.70 10.42
CA VAL A 111 4.68 5.84 11.55
C VAL A 111 3.44 6.59 11.09
N ILE A 112 2.27 6.03 11.39
CA ILE A 112 0.98 6.68 11.16
C ILE A 112 0.28 6.89 12.50
N ASN A 113 -0.25 8.09 12.69
CA ASN A 113 -0.93 8.48 13.90
C ASN A 113 -2.45 8.44 13.71
N ALA A 114 -3.15 7.47 14.31
CA ALA A 114 -4.58 7.26 14.13
C ALA A 114 -5.43 8.30 14.90
N LYS A 115 -5.28 9.59 14.57
CA LYS A 115 -5.96 10.70 15.26
C LYS A 115 -7.33 11.04 14.66
N GLU A 116 -7.50 10.85 13.35
CA GLU A 116 -8.61 11.41 12.57
C GLU A 116 -9.46 10.34 11.87
N GLY A 117 -10.78 10.44 12.01
CA GLY A 117 -11.80 9.52 11.48
C GLY A 117 -13.01 9.40 12.37
#